data_AF-A0AAV4GSE1-F1
#
_entry.id   AF-A0AAV4GSE1-F1
#
_cell.length_a   1.000
_cell.length_b   1.000
_cell.length_c   1.000
_cell.angle_alpha   90.00
_cell.angle_beta   90.00
_cell.angle_gamma   90.00
#
_symmetry.space_group_name_H-M   'P 1'
#
loop_
_entity.id
_entity.type
_entity.pdbx_description
1 polymer ?
#
loop_
_entity_poly.entity_id
_entity_poly.type
_entity_poly.pdbx_seq_one_letter_code
_entity_poly.pdbx_strand_id
1 'polypeptide(L)'
;MYGCEAWTITKEIQRKIEAAEMWFFRRMLRVPWTARKTNEEVLKETETTRSLMNRIRRRQAKFVGHIMRRQGLENLITTGRMEGKKSRGRQREKMLDGMTS
;
A
#
# COMPACT_ATOMS: atom_id res chain seq x y z
N MET A 1 -4.65 -10.81 3.42
CA MET A 1 -4.73 -9.46 3.98
C MET A 1 -6.16 -8.98 3.84
N TYR A 2 -6.91 -8.98 4.93
CA TYR A 2 -8.31 -8.56 4.98
C TYR A 2 -8.36 -7.04 5.22
N GLY A 3 -9.26 -6.31 4.56
CA GLY A 3 -9.45 -4.88 4.80
C GLY A 3 -8.37 -3.92 4.27
N CYS A 4 -7.33 -4.40 3.58
CA CYS A 4 -6.28 -3.54 3.01
C CYS A 4 -6.79 -2.55 1.95
N GLU A 5 -8.00 -2.78 1.43
CA GLU A 5 -8.68 -1.95 0.44
C GLU A 5 -9.08 -0.58 0.99
N ALA A 6 -9.30 -0.50 2.31
CA ALA A 6 -9.72 0.72 3.00
C ALA A 6 -8.57 1.49 3.65
N TRP A 7 -7.32 1.02 3.52
CA TRP A 7 -6.17 1.68 4.14
C TRP A 7 -5.76 2.94 3.38
N THR A 8 -5.34 3.97 4.11
CA THR A 8 -4.56 5.06 3.48
C THR A 8 -3.10 4.67 3.47
N ILE A 9 -2.55 4.42 2.28
CA ILE A 9 -1.17 3.96 2.15
C ILE A 9 -0.26 5.17 2.05
N THR A 10 0.37 5.49 3.18
CA THR A 10 1.44 6.48 3.25
C THR A 10 2.75 5.87 2.75
N LYS A 11 3.72 6.71 2.40
CA LYS A 11 5.08 6.26 2.04
C LYS A 11 5.73 5.39 3.14
N GLU A 12 5.40 5.66 4.41
CA GLU A 12 5.91 4.87 5.53
C GLU A 12 5.30 3.46 5.55
N ILE A 13 3.99 3.33 5.34
CA ILE A 13 3.31 2.04 5.25
C ILE A 13 3.84 1.24 4.07
N GLN A 14 4.05 1.89 2.91
CA GLN A 14 4.66 1.24 1.75
C GLN A 14 6.05 0.68 2.09
N ARG A 15 6.93 1.48 2.71
CA ARG A 15 8.27 1.01 3.13
C ARG A 15 8.19 -0.17 4.10
N LYS A 16 7.26 -0.15 5.06
CA LYS A 16 7.04 -1.25 6.01
C LYS A 16 6.58 -2.52 5.30
N ILE A 17 5.67 -2.41 4.33
CA ILE A 17 5.18 -3.54 3.53
C ILE A 17 6.32 -4.15 2.70
N GLU A 18 7.11 -3.32 2.01
CA GLU A 18 8.25 -3.78 1.21
C GLU A 18 9.33 -4.43 2.10
N ALA A 19 9.61 -3.88 3.28
CA ALA A 19 10.53 -4.47 4.25
C ALA A 19 10.01 -5.81 4.79
N ALA A 20 8.71 -5.91 5.06
CA ALA A 20 8.09 -7.17 5.48
C ALA A 20 8.15 -8.24 4.38
N GLU A 21 7.86 -7.88 3.12
CA GLU A 21 8.00 -8.77 1.96
C GLU A 21 9.44 -9.31 1.84
N MET A 22 10.43 -8.43 1.97
CA MET A 22 11.84 -8.84 1.98
C MET A 22 12.22 -9.70 3.17
N TRP A 23 11.65 -9.45 4.35
CA TRP A 23 11.88 -10.27 5.54
C TRP A 23 11.33 -11.68 5.35
N PHE A 24 10.13 -11.83 4.75
CA PHE A 24 9.57 -13.13 4.42
C PHE A 24 10.46 -13.92 3.45
N PHE A 25 10.98 -13.28 2.39
CA PHE A 25 11.89 -13.94 1.45
C PHE A 25 13.19 -14.39 2.11
N ARG A 26 13.83 -13.53 2.92
CA ARG A 26 15.05 -13.91 3.66
C ARG A 26 14.81 -15.08 4.61
N ARG A 27 13.65 -15.09 5.28
CA ARG A 27 13.29 -16.17 6.19
C ARG A 27 13.00 -17.49 5.46
N MET A 28 12.34 -17.43 4.30
CA MET A 28 12.07 -18.59 3.45
C MET A 28 13.36 -19.21 2.90
N LEU A 29 14.28 -18.38 2.43
CA LEU A 29 15.61 -18.80 1.95
C LEU A 29 16.60 -19.13 3.08
N ARG A 30 16.20 -18.95 4.35
CA ARG A 30 17.05 -19.14 5.54
C ARG A 30 18.40 -18.39 5.45
N VAL A 31 18.39 -17.20 4.85
CA VAL A 31 19.60 -16.39 4.66
C VAL A 31 20.13 -15.95 6.03
N PRO A 32 21.36 -16.34 6.41
CA PRO A 32 21.94 -15.87 7.66
C PRO A 32 22.29 -14.39 7.55
N TRP A 33 22.18 -13.67 8.66
CA TRP A 33 22.49 -12.22 8.69
C TRP A 33 23.95 -11.92 8.32
N THR A 34 24.86 -12.88 8.52
CA THR A 34 26.29 -12.80 8.14
C THR A 34 26.53 -12.83 6.65
N ALA A 35 25.59 -13.37 5.85
CA ALA A 35 25.76 -13.50 4.41
C ALA A 35 25.83 -12.14 3.68
N ARG A 36 25.42 -11.04 4.33
CA ARG A 36 25.44 -9.67 3.76
C ARG A 36 24.80 -9.56 2.37
N LYS A 37 23.85 -10.45 2.04
CA LYS A 37 23.12 -10.46 0.77
C LYS A 37 22.25 -9.21 0.60
N THR A 38 22.39 -8.58 -0.56
CA THR A 38 21.59 -7.44 -0.99
C THR A 38 20.13 -7.84 -1.23
N ASN A 39 19.22 -6.86 -1.28
CA ASN A 39 17.81 -7.14 -1.59
C ASN A 39 17.63 -7.68 -3.02
N GLU A 40 18.47 -7.23 -3.96
CA GLU A 40 18.40 -7.63 -5.37
C GLU A 40 18.81 -9.09 -5.56
N GLU A 41 19.86 -9.54 -4.87
CA GLU A 41 20.28 -10.94 -4.89
C GLU A 41 19.20 -11.86 -4.32
N VAL A 42 18.57 -11.45 -3.21
CA VAL A 42 17.46 -12.22 -2.59
C VAL A 42 16.28 -12.35 -3.57
N LEU A 43 15.93 -11.29 -4.31
CA LEU A 43 14.85 -11.34 -5.31
C LEU A 43 15.21 -12.19 -6.54
N LYS A 44 16.48 -12.16 -6.96
CA LYS A 44 16.97 -12.99 -8.06
C LYS A 44 16.92 -14.48 -7.70
N GLU A 45 17.29 -14.82 -6.48
CA GLU A 45 17.27 -16.20 -5.97
C GLU A 45 15.85 -16.74 -5.75
N THR A 46 14.89 -15.88 -5.39
CA THR A 46 13.48 -16.27 -5.32
C THR A 46 12.76 -16.21 -6.67
N GLU A 47 13.44 -15.87 -7.77
CA GLU A 47 12.89 -15.67 -9.12
C GLU A 47 11.60 -14.82 -9.15
N THR A 48 11.47 -13.89 -8.19
CA THR A 48 10.22 -13.18 -7.95
C THR A 48 10.46 -11.68 -7.84
N THR A 49 9.45 -10.92 -8.25
CA THR A 49 9.42 -9.47 -8.11
C THR A 49 8.54 -9.07 -6.94
N ARG A 50 8.81 -7.91 -6.32
CA ARG A 50 7.96 -7.33 -5.29
C ARG A 50 6.56 -7.13 -5.84
N SER A 51 5.60 -7.88 -5.32
CA SER A 51 4.24 -7.95 -5.89
C SER A 51 3.16 -7.62 -4.86
N LEU A 52 3.50 -7.65 -3.57
CA LEU A 52 2.54 -7.44 -2.49
C LEU A 52 1.92 -6.04 -2.55
N MET A 53 2.75 -5.00 -2.72
CA MET A 53 2.27 -3.63 -2.88
C MET A 53 1.35 -3.50 -4.10
N ASN A 54 1.73 -4.08 -5.23
CA ASN A 54 0.91 -4.05 -6.45
C ASN A 54 -0.43 -4.78 -6.28
N ARG A 55 -0.46 -5.90 -5.55
CA ARG A 55 -1.71 -6.61 -5.22
C ARG A 55 -2.61 -5.77 -4.32
N ILE A 56 -2.05 -5.07 -3.33
CA ILE A 56 -2.81 -4.17 -2.46
C ILE A 56 -3.39 -3.00 -3.26
N ARG A 57 -2.57 -2.33 -4.09
CA ARG A 57 -3.01 -1.23 -4.96
C ARG A 57 -4.13 -1.66 -5.92
N ARG A 58 -4.02 -2.84 -6.51
CA ARG A 58 -5.07 -3.38 -7.40
C ARG A 58 -6.39 -3.59 -6.67
N ARG A 59 -6.35 -4.09 -5.44
CA ARG A 59 -7.55 -4.27 -4.60
C ARG A 59 -8.16 -2.93 -4.21
N GLN A 60 -7.32 -1.98 -3.77
CA GLN A 60 -7.73 -0.61 -3.47
C GLN A 60 -8.41 0.07 -4.68
N ALA A 61 -7.85 -0.05 -5.88
CA ALA A 61 -8.43 0.51 -7.10
C ALA A 61 -9.81 -0.10 -7.42
N LYS A 62 -9.99 -1.42 -7.22
CA LYS A 62 -11.29 -2.08 -7.38
C LYS A 62 -12.33 -1.55 -6.39
N PHE A 63 -11.92 -1.37 -5.13
CA PHE A 63 -12.78 -0.84 -4.07
C PHE A 63 -13.20 0.60 -4.34
N VAL A 64 -12.25 1.47 -4.70
CA VAL A 64 -12.55 2.85 -5.14
C VAL A 64 -13.47 2.86 -6.35
N GLY A 65 -13.16 2.06 -7.37
CA GLY A 65 -14.00 1.96 -8.56
C GLY A 65 -15.42 1.47 -8.26
N HIS A 66 -15.61 0.66 -7.22
CA HIS A 66 -16.93 0.27 -6.73
C HIS A 66 -17.65 1.45 -6.04
N ILE A 67 -16.97 2.16 -5.13
CA ILE A 67 -17.52 3.35 -4.45
C ILE A 67 -17.94 4.42 -5.46
N MET A 68 -17.09 4.72 -6.44
CA MET A 68 -17.35 5.76 -7.44
C MET A 68 -18.55 5.45 -8.34
N ARG A 69 -18.86 4.17 -8.58
CA ARG A 69 -20.02 3.73 -9.37
C ARG A 69 -21.34 3.94 -8.64
N ARG A 70 -21.36 3.82 -7.31
CA ARG A 70 -22.59 3.94 -6.50
C ARG A 70 -23.02 5.38 -6.23
N GLN A 71 -22.13 6.36 -6.46
CA GLN A 71 -22.36 7.81 -6.24
C GLN A 71 -23.00 8.17 -4.88
N GLY A 72 -22.78 7.37 -3.83
CA GLY A 72 -23.30 7.59 -2.48
C GLY A 72 -22.46 8.56 -1.63
N LEU A 73 -22.80 8.66 -0.34
CA LEU A 73 -22.09 9.48 0.65
C LEU A 73 -20.60 9.08 0.75
N GLU A 74 -20.31 7.79 0.66
CA GLU A 74 -18.97 7.20 0.59
C GLU A 74 -18.11 7.77 -0.55
N ASN A 75 -18.72 8.12 -1.70
CA ASN A 75 -18.01 8.72 -2.82
C ASN A 75 -17.58 10.16 -2.50
N LEU A 76 -18.47 10.95 -1.90
CA LEU A 76 -18.19 12.33 -1.47
C LEU A 76 -17.07 12.39 -0.41
N ILE A 77 -17.08 11.45 0.53
CA ILE A 77 -16.04 11.31 1.56
C ILE A 77 -14.69 10.92 0.94
N THR A 78 -14.70 9.95 0.01
CA THR A 78 -13.48 9.41 -0.61
C THR A 78 -12.81 10.43 -1.55
N THR A 79 -13.60 11.12 -2.38
CA THR A 79 -13.11 12.23 -3.23
C THR A 79 -12.78 13.47 -2.40
N GLY A 80 -13.41 13.62 -1.23
CA GLY A 80 -13.24 14.74 -0.33
C GLY A 80 -13.60 16.07 -1.01
N ARG A 81 -14.69 16.06 -1.79
CA ARG A 81 -15.35 17.24 -2.38
C ARG A 81 -16.17 18.04 -1.36
N MET A 82 -15.85 17.93 -0.07
CA MET A 82 -16.51 18.72 0.97
C MET A 82 -15.93 20.13 0.95
N GLU A 83 -16.79 21.13 0.79
CA GLU A 83 -16.41 22.54 0.88
C GLU A 83 -15.92 22.88 2.30
N GLY A 84 -14.80 23.62 2.38
CA GLY A 84 -14.26 24.11 3.65
C GLY A 84 -12.74 23.94 3.83
N LYS A 85 -12.17 24.78 4.69
CA LYS A 85 -10.74 24.73 5.04
C LYS A 85 -10.49 23.59 6.03
N LYS A 86 -9.48 22.74 5.78
CA LYS A 86 -9.09 21.67 6.72
C LYS A 86 -8.62 22.27 8.04
N SER A 87 -9.12 21.76 9.17
CA SER A 87 -8.64 22.08 10.51
C SER A 87 -7.24 21.51 10.76
N ARG A 88 -6.47 22.16 11.65
CA ARG A 88 -5.20 21.62 12.16
C ARG A 88 -5.47 20.27 12.85
N GLY A 89 -4.61 19.27 12.58
CA GLY A 89 -4.73 17.91 13.15
C GLY A 89 -5.50 16.90 12.28
N ARG A 90 -6.27 17.35 11.28
CA ARG A 90 -6.93 16.43 10.34
C ARG A 90 -5.92 15.78 9.39
N GLN A 91 -6.09 14.49 9.10
CA GLN A 91 -5.21 13.72 8.21
C GLN A 91 -5.04 14.44 6.85
N ARG A 92 -3.77 14.64 6.46
CA ARG A 92 -3.42 15.43 5.27
C ARG A 92 -3.64 14.64 3.98
N GLU A 93 -3.14 13.41 3.93
CA GLU A 93 -3.26 12.51 2.78
C GLU A 93 -4.63 11.83 2.74
N LYS A 94 -5.33 11.98 1.62
CA LYS A 94 -6.53 11.21 1.30
C LYS A 94 -6.13 9.86 0.71
N MET A 95 -7.08 8.92 0.73
CA MET A 95 -6.90 7.61 0.12
C MET A 95 -6.54 7.69 -1.38
N LEU A 96 -7.11 8.65 -2.12
CA LEU A 96 -6.79 8.90 -3.53
C LEU A 96 -5.37 9.47 -3.72
N ASP A 97 -4.93 10.36 -2.84
CA ASP A 97 -3.59 10.99 -2.92
C ASP A 97 -2.48 9.93 -2.85
N GLY A 98 -2.69 8.88 -2.05
CA GLY A 98 -1.78 7.74 -1.93
C GLY A 98 -1.84 6.74 -3.11
N MET A 99 -2.86 6.82 -3.97
CA MET A 99 -2.96 5.98 -5.18
C MET A 99 -2.27 6.59 -6.39
N THR A 100 -2.19 7.92 -6.46
CA THR A 100 -1.56 8.68 -7.55
C THR A 100 -0.06 8.92 -7.34
N SER A 101 0.50 8.52 -6.19
CA SER A 101 1.88 8.78 -5.76
C SER A 101 2.85 7.62 -6.00
#